data_AF-A0A967VT00-F1
#
_entry.id   AF-A0A967VT00-F1
#
_cell.length_a   1.000
_cell.length_b   1.000
_cell.length_c   1.000
_cell.angle_alpha   90.00
_cell.angle_beta   90.00
_cell.angle_gamma   90.00
#
_symmetry.space_group_name_H-M   'P 1'
#
loop_
_entity.id
_entity.type
_entity.pdbx_description
1 polymer ?
#
loop_
_entity_poly.entity_id
_entity_poly.type
_entity_poly.pdbx_seq_one_letter_code
_entity_poly.pdbx_strand_id
1 'polypeptide(L)'
;LMVAPTEEWALIHVGRDAEQARQTMVPDYVTETGYTQPLDVRSKVGDHQSTARVGLIDVDSGGVRWLDLSPEVEVSPEDSVGLPAGETPDLALVLLRGWNRPGTLGLLETVSFDYKHRWLHVVDGATGTVTTVVHDYDRAW
;
A
#
# COMPACT_ATOMS: atom_id res chain seq x y z
N LEU A 1 -2.24 10.68 -0.52
CA LEU A 1 -2.22 11.39 -1.81
C LEU A 1 -0.91 12.15 -1.92
N MET A 2 -0.29 12.16 -3.10
CA MET A 2 0.86 13.01 -3.44
C MET A 2 0.70 13.52 -4.87
N VAL A 3 0.74 14.83 -5.05
CA VAL A 3 0.60 15.50 -6.35
C VAL A 3 1.98 15.77 -6.94
N ALA A 4 2.14 15.57 -8.24
CA ALA A 4 3.36 15.90 -8.97
C ALA A 4 3.59 17.42 -8.98
N PRO A 5 4.84 17.92 -9.00
CA PRO A 5 5.15 19.33 -9.16
C PRO A 5 4.53 19.99 -10.40
N THR A 6 4.25 19.21 -11.45
CA THR A 6 3.57 19.68 -12.67
C THR A 6 2.07 19.82 -12.49
N GLU A 7 1.50 19.29 -11.41
CA GLU A 7 0.07 19.19 -11.13
C GLU A 7 -0.75 18.36 -12.14
N GLU A 8 -0.10 17.73 -13.12
CA GLU A 8 -0.76 16.85 -14.10
C GLU A 8 -1.14 15.48 -13.51
N TRP A 9 -0.36 15.02 -12.52
CA TRP A 9 -0.46 13.66 -11.99
C TRP A 9 -0.56 13.63 -10.47
N ALA A 10 -1.27 12.64 -9.94
CA ALA A 10 -1.34 12.40 -8.50
C ALA A 10 -1.31 10.90 -8.16
N LEU A 11 -0.49 10.52 -7.18
CA LEU A 11 -0.53 9.17 -6.61
C LEU A 11 -1.47 9.14 -5.40
N ILE A 12 -2.40 8.20 -5.39
CA ILE A 12 -3.26 7.88 -4.26
C ILE A 12 -3.00 6.47 -3.78
N HIS A 13 -3.17 6.27 -2.48
CA HIS A 13 -3.27 4.95 -1.87
C HIS A 13 -4.66 4.86 -1.25
N VAL A 14 -5.37 3.79 -1.57
CA VAL A 14 -6.70 3.47 -1.02
C VAL A 14 -6.58 2.16 -0.27
N GLY A 15 -6.82 2.24 1.04
CA GLY A 15 -6.95 1.08 1.90
C GLY A 15 -8.39 0.60 1.95
N ARG A 16 -8.57 -0.71 2.09
CA ARG A 16 -9.85 -1.34 2.42
C ARG A 16 -9.68 -2.11 3.72
N ASP A 17 -10.59 -1.88 4.67
CA ASP A 17 -10.63 -2.65 5.90
C ASP A 17 -10.80 -4.15 5.61
N ALA A 18 -10.30 -4.98 6.51
CA ALA A 18 -10.41 -6.42 6.40
C ALA A 18 -11.88 -6.87 6.53
N GLU A 19 -12.48 -7.40 5.46
CA GLU A 19 -13.92 -7.72 5.41
C GLU A 19 -14.36 -8.88 6.32
N GLN A 20 -13.44 -9.49 7.08
CA GLN A 20 -13.71 -10.63 7.96
C GLN A 20 -12.91 -10.59 9.28
N ALA A 21 -12.22 -9.49 9.55
CA ALA A 21 -11.45 -9.38 10.78
C ALA A 21 -12.35 -9.10 11.98
N ARG A 22 -12.11 -9.79 13.09
CA ARG A 22 -12.83 -9.51 14.33
C ARG A 22 -12.18 -8.33 15.04
N GLN A 23 -12.88 -7.20 15.04
CA GLN A 23 -12.50 -6.04 15.83
C GLN A 23 -12.56 -6.35 17.33
N THR A 24 -11.61 -5.78 18.08
CA THR A 24 -11.58 -5.96 19.53
C THR A 24 -12.49 -4.91 20.16
N MET A 25 -13.44 -5.34 20.98
CA MET A 25 -14.24 -4.42 21.79
C MET A 25 -13.44 -3.97 23.01
N VAL A 26 -13.38 -2.66 23.23
CA VAL A 26 -12.91 -2.04 24.47
C VAL A 26 -14.02 -1.16 25.07
N PRO A 27 -14.08 -0.99 26.39
CA PRO A 27 -15.03 -0.07 27.01
C PRO A 27 -14.59 1.38 26.80
N ASP A 28 -15.50 2.22 26.30
CA ASP A 28 -15.38 3.67 26.36
C ASP A 28 -16.00 4.21 27.65
N TYR A 29 -15.21 4.93 28.45
CA TYR A 29 -15.61 5.49 29.74
C TYR A 29 -15.94 6.98 29.68
N VAL A 30 -15.68 7.67 28.56
CA VAL A 30 -15.87 9.12 28.43
C VAL A 30 -16.89 9.39 27.32
N THR A 31 -18.16 9.21 27.64
CA THR A 31 -19.28 9.39 26.70
C THR A 31 -20.17 10.55 27.14
N GLU A 32 -20.84 11.20 26.18
CA GLU A 32 -21.81 12.28 26.46
C GLU A 32 -22.96 11.81 27.37
N THR A 33 -23.30 10.52 27.32
CA THR A 33 -24.39 9.92 28.09
C THR A 33 -24.02 9.65 29.55
N GLY A 34 -22.74 9.65 29.90
CA GLY A 34 -22.24 9.26 31.23
C GLY A 34 -22.27 7.76 31.52
N TYR A 35 -22.64 6.92 30.53
CA TYR A 35 -22.61 5.46 30.64
C TYR A 35 -21.49 4.85 29.78
N THR A 36 -20.93 3.74 30.23
CA THR A 36 -19.94 2.96 29.46
C THR A 36 -20.57 2.43 28.17
N GLN A 37 -19.88 2.61 27.05
CA GLN A 37 -20.31 2.13 25.73
C GLN A 37 -19.22 1.25 25.10
N PRO A 38 -19.58 0.28 24.24
CA PRO A 38 -18.58 -0.49 23.51
C PRO A 38 -17.95 0.37 22.41
N LEU A 39 -16.63 0.29 22.28
CA LEU A 39 -15.85 0.84 21.17
C LEU A 39 -15.14 -0.31 20.46
N ASP A 40 -15.45 -0.53 19.19
CA ASP A 40 -14.76 -1.49 18.35
C ASP A 40 -13.47 -0.86 17.81
N VAL A 41 -12.33 -1.42 18.23
CA VAL A 41 -11.00 -0.98 17.80
C VAL A 41 -10.36 -2.00 16.86
N ARG A 42 -9.09 -1.79 16.52
CA ARG A 42 -8.33 -2.65 15.60
C ARG A 42 -8.49 -4.16 15.86
N SER A 43 -8.38 -4.94 14.79
CA SER A 43 -8.28 -6.40 14.85
C SER A 43 -6.99 -6.86 15.53
N LYS A 44 -6.96 -8.14 15.92
CA LYS A 44 -5.77 -8.77 16.51
C LYS A 44 -4.75 -9.15 15.43
N VAL A 45 -3.50 -9.25 15.85
CA VAL A 45 -2.41 -9.81 15.02
C VAL A 45 -2.78 -11.25 14.63
N GLY A 46 -2.55 -11.62 13.37
CA GLY A 46 -2.86 -12.94 12.83
C GLY A 46 -4.31 -13.12 12.37
N ASP A 47 -5.17 -12.12 12.53
CA ASP A 47 -6.48 -12.07 11.88
C ASP A 47 -6.34 -11.55 10.44
N HIS A 48 -7.44 -11.49 9.69
CA HIS A 48 -7.48 -10.83 8.38
C HIS A 48 -6.98 -9.39 8.51
N GLN A 49 -6.10 -8.95 7.60
CA GLN A 49 -5.64 -7.55 7.58
C GLN A 49 -6.20 -6.80 6.38
N SER A 50 -6.13 -5.47 6.46
CA SER A 50 -6.56 -4.56 5.41
C SER A 50 -5.73 -4.75 4.15
N THR A 51 -6.35 -4.50 2.99
CA THR A 51 -5.66 -4.48 1.70
C THR A 51 -5.46 -3.05 1.24
N ALA A 52 -4.48 -2.85 0.35
CA ALA A 52 -4.09 -1.54 -0.15
C ALA A 52 -3.93 -1.59 -1.66
N ARG A 53 -4.42 -0.55 -2.36
CA ARG A 53 -4.15 -0.35 -3.80
C ARG A 53 -3.61 1.05 -4.04
N VAL A 54 -2.77 1.19 -5.06
CA VAL A 54 -2.27 2.48 -5.53
C VAL A 54 -2.93 2.84 -6.85
N GLY A 55 -3.42 4.07 -6.93
CA GLY A 55 -3.93 4.68 -8.15
C GLY A 55 -3.06 5.85 -8.59
N LEU A 56 -2.90 6.00 -9.90
CA LEU A 56 -2.40 7.18 -10.56
C LEU A 56 -3.60 7.96 -11.12
N ILE A 57 -3.71 9.22 -10.73
CA ILE A 57 -4.74 10.15 -11.16
C ILE A 57 -4.16 11.06 -12.24
N ASP A 58 -4.85 11.14 -13.37
CA ASP A 58 -4.77 12.25 -14.31
C ASP A 58 -5.62 13.40 -13.74
N VAL A 59 -4.98 14.51 -13.37
CA VAL A 59 -5.64 15.57 -12.59
C VAL A 59 -6.65 16.35 -13.44
N ASP A 60 -6.38 16.54 -14.72
CA ASP A 60 -7.25 17.29 -15.63
C ASP A 60 -8.56 16.55 -15.92
N SER A 61 -8.48 15.25 -16.19
CA SER A 61 -9.63 14.41 -16.50
C SER A 61 -10.29 13.79 -15.27
N GLY A 62 -9.57 13.71 -14.14
CA GLY A 62 -9.97 12.95 -12.96
C GLY A 62 -9.89 11.42 -13.14
N GLY A 63 -9.34 10.95 -14.25
CA GLY A 63 -9.21 9.52 -14.55
C GLY A 63 -8.25 8.82 -13.59
N VAL A 64 -8.63 7.63 -13.11
CA VAL A 64 -7.80 6.82 -12.20
C VAL A 64 -7.32 5.56 -12.90
N ARG A 65 -6.00 5.39 -12.98
CA ARG A 65 -5.33 4.15 -13.38
C ARG A 65 -4.83 3.43 -12.13
N TRP A 66 -5.39 2.25 -11.86
CA TRP A 66 -4.88 1.38 -10.80
C TRP A 66 -3.57 0.75 -11.25
N LEU A 67 -2.55 0.88 -10.41
CA LEU A 67 -1.21 0.39 -10.72
C LEU A 67 -1.10 -1.12 -10.43
N ASP A 68 -0.37 -1.81 -11.29
CA ASP A 68 0.12 -3.15 -11.02
C ASP A 68 1.41 -3.04 -10.22
N LEU A 69 1.41 -3.61 -9.01
CA LEU A 69 2.56 -3.58 -8.10
C LEU A 69 3.19 -4.97 -7.96
N SER A 70 2.86 -5.88 -8.88
CA SER A 70 3.51 -7.18 -8.97
C SER A 70 5.00 -6.96 -9.20
N PRO A 71 5.87 -7.61 -8.42
CA PRO A 71 7.32 -7.39 -8.55
C PRO A 71 7.82 -7.89 -9.91
N GLU A 72 8.43 -7.00 -10.69
CA GLU A 72 9.06 -7.35 -11.97
C GLU A 72 10.47 -7.94 -11.82
N VAL A 73 11.11 -7.74 -10.65
CA VAL A 73 12.50 -8.16 -10.44
C VAL A 73 12.59 -9.68 -10.42
N GLU A 74 13.53 -10.22 -11.21
CA GLU A 74 14.01 -11.60 -11.04
C GLU A 74 14.61 -11.74 -9.64
N VAL A 75 13.76 -12.15 -8.71
CA VAL A 75 14.16 -12.55 -7.37
C VAL A 75 14.84 -13.91 -7.44
N SER A 76 15.90 -14.06 -6.67
CA SER A 76 16.52 -15.37 -6.52
C SER A 76 15.49 -16.37 -5.98
N PRO A 77 15.64 -17.68 -6.25
CA PRO A 77 14.71 -18.68 -5.73
C PRO A 77 14.58 -18.63 -4.19
N GLU A 78 15.65 -18.26 -3.49
CA GLU A 78 15.64 -18.09 -2.03
C GLU A 78 14.86 -16.84 -1.58
N ASP A 79 14.90 -15.76 -2.34
CA ASP A 79 14.19 -14.50 -2.04
C ASP A 79 12.75 -14.49 -2.55
N SER A 80 12.35 -15.49 -3.33
CA SER A 80 10.97 -15.69 -3.80
C SER A 80 10.08 -16.45 -2.79
N VAL A 81 10.65 -16.93 -1.68
CA VAL A 81 9.92 -17.74 -0.69
C VAL A 81 8.80 -16.94 -0.07
N GLY A 82 7.55 -17.37 -0.28
CA GLY A 82 6.35 -16.73 0.27
C GLY A 82 5.68 -15.73 -0.65
N LEU A 83 6.28 -15.39 -1.80
CA LEU A 83 5.65 -14.54 -2.80
C LEU A 83 4.66 -15.33 -3.67
N PRO A 84 3.47 -14.78 -3.97
CA PRO A 84 2.59 -15.36 -4.97
C PRO A 84 3.20 -15.19 -6.37
N ALA A 85 3.29 -16.28 -7.13
CA ALA A 85 3.91 -16.25 -8.46
C ALA A 85 3.02 -15.49 -9.46
N GLY A 86 3.54 -14.37 -9.99
CA GLY A 86 2.88 -13.61 -11.06
C GLY A 86 1.64 -12.80 -10.61
N GLU A 87 1.48 -12.56 -9.31
CA GLU A 87 0.40 -11.76 -8.75
C GLU A 87 0.95 -10.63 -7.86
N THR A 88 0.16 -9.57 -7.69
CA THR A 88 0.50 -8.51 -6.75
C THR A 88 0.40 -9.07 -5.34
N PRO A 89 1.47 -9.01 -4.53
CA PRO A 89 1.41 -9.50 -3.15
C PRO A 89 0.43 -8.67 -2.33
N ASP A 90 -0.19 -9.30 -1.33
CA ASP A 90 -0.92 -8.55 -0.31
C ASP A 90 0.06 -7.61 0.40
N LEU A 91 -0.28 -6.32 0.44
CA LEU A 91 0.59 -5.27 0.96
C LEU A 91 0.18 -4.89 2.37
N ALA A 92 1.08 -5.08 3.34
CA ALA A 92 0.91 -4.54 4.70
C ALA A 92 1.05 -3.02 4.71
N LEU A 93 1.88 -2.48 3.81
CA LEU A 93 2.20 -1.06 3.80
C LEU A 93 2.42 -0.55 2.38
N VAL A 94 1.90 0.66 2.15
CA VAL A 94 2.15 1.47 0.95
C VAL A 94 2.56 2.85 1.42
N LEU A 95 3.76 3.28 1.04
CA LEU A 95 4.30 4.58 1.36
C LEU A 95 4.62 5.32 0.07
N LEU A 96 3.82 6.34 -0.24
CA LEU A 96 4.17 7.29 -1.28
C LEU A 96 5.37 8.10 -0.78
N ARG A 97 6.46 8.18 -1.55
CA ARG A 97 7.70 8.87 -1.18
C ARG A 97 7.81 10.26 -1.82
N GLY A 98 7.21 10.45 -2.98
CA GLY A 98 7.14 11.74 -3.64
C GLY A 98 7.29 11.63 -5.15
N TRP A 99 7.53 12.78 -5.78
CA TRP A 99 7.79 12.89 -7.21
C TRP A 99 9.19 13.46 -7.44
N ASN A 100 9.80 13.12 -8.57
CA ASN A 100 11.03 13.77 -9.02
C ASN A 100 10.78 15.26 -9.31
N ARG A 101 11.84 16.07 -9.38
CA ARG A 101 11.70 17.53 -9.62
C ARG A 101 10.93 17.88 -10.90
N PRO A 102 11.14 17.18 -12.04
CA PRO A 102 10.34 17.41 -13.25
C PRO A 102 8.86 16.99 -13.14
N GLY A 103 8.46 16.25 -12.10
CA GLY A 103 7.08 15.76 -11.94
C GLY A 103 6.67 14.63 -12.87
N THR A 104 7.63 13.99 -13.53
CA THR A 104 7.37 12.89 -14.49
C THR A 104 7.39 11.51 -13.84
N LEU A 105 8.10 11.35 -12.72
CA LEU A 105 8.31 10.06 -12.06
C LEU A 105 7.92 10.13 -10.58
N GLY A 106 7.01 9.26 -10.17
CA GLY A 106 6.63 9.04 -8.77
C GLY A 106 7.47 7.94 -8.14
N LEU A 107 7.75 8.05 -6.84
CA LEU A 107 8.43 7.04 -6.05
C LEU A 107 7.49 6.55 -4.95
N LEU A 108 7.36 5.23 -4.82
CA LEU A 108 6.62 4.61 -3.74
C LEU A 108 7.32 3.36 -3.23
N GLU A 109 7.07 3.03 -1.97
CA GLU A 109 7.57 1.83 -1.31
C GLU A 109 6.41 0.95 -0.88
N THR A 110 6.56 -0.36 -1.07
CA THR A 110 5.58 -1.36 -0.63
C THR A 110 6.25 -2.42 0.23
N VAL A 111 5.48 -2.97 1.18
CA VAL A 111 5.93 -4.05 2.06
C VAL A 111 4.90 -5.17 2.02
N SER A 112 5.36 -6.42 1.89
CA SER A 112 4.50 -7.59 1.91
C SER A 112 3.81 -7.76 3.25
N PHE A 113 2.71 -8.50 3.24
CA PHE A 113 1.89 -8.78 4.41
C PHE A 113 2.64 -9.42 5.59
N ASP A 114 3.61 -10.27 5.27
CA ASP A 114 4.51 -10.94 6.23
C ASP A 114 5.73 -10.10 6.60
N TYR A 115 5.84 -8.88 6.04
CA TYR A 115 6.94 -7.93 6.23
C TYR A 115 8.32 -8.46 5.82
N LYS A 116 8.39 -9.59 5.12
CA LYS A 116 9.65 -10.18 4.67
C LYS A 116 10.17 -9.53 3.41
N HIS A 117 9.29 -8.94 2.60
CA HIS A 117 9.64 -8.36 1.32
C HIS A 117 9.31 -6.88 1.30
N ARG A 118 10.25 -6.10 0.79
CA ARG A 118 10.09 -4.67 0.60
C ARG A 118 10.55 -4.27 -0.78
N TRP A 119 9.76 -3.46 -1.45
CA TRP A 119 10.05 -2.98 -2.79
C TRP A 119 10.04 -1.47 -2.86
N LEU A 120 10.93 -0.94 -3.68
CA LEU A 120 10.90 0.45 -4.11
C LEU A 120 10.52 0.48 -5.59
N HIS A 121 9.46 1.21 -5.91
CA HIS A 121 8.92 1.32 -7.26
C HIS A 121 8.98 2.75 -7.75
N VAL A 122 9.30 2.89 -9.04
CA VAL A 122 9.17 4.13 -9.79
C VAL A 122 7.94 4.01 -10.68
N VAL A 123 7.10 5.04 -10.71
CA VAL A 123 5.90 5.12 -11.52
C VAL A 123 6.08 6.23 -12.55
N ASP A 124 5.94 5.92 -13.83
CA ASP A 124 5.87 6.94 -14.88
C ASP A 124 4.48 7.61 -14.86
N GLY A 125 4.45 8.93 -14.76
CA GLY A 125 3.20 9.70 -14.68
C GLY A 125 2.38 9.64 -15.98
N ALA A 126 3.02 9.63 -17.15
CA ALA A 126 2.30 9.63 -18.42
C ALA A 126 1.75 8.23 -18.77
N THR A 127 2.56 7.19 -18.57
CA THR A 127 2.21 5.82 -18.98
C THR A 127 1.61 5.00 -17.84
N GLY A 128 1.79 5.41 -16.59
CA GLY A 128 1.43 4.60 -15.41
C GLY A 128 2.23 3.31 -15.30
N THR A 129 3.33 3.17 -16.05
CA THR A 129 4.22 2.03 -15.97
C THR A 129 4.89 2.04 -14.60
N VAL A 130 4.85 0.90 -13.93
CA VAL A 130 5.56 0.68 -12.67
C VAL A 130 6.83 -0.08 -12.98
N THR A 131 7.95 0.39 -12.44
CA THR A 131 9.23 -0.31 -12.50
C THR A 131 9.75 -0.48 -11.09
N THR A 132 9.93 -1.73 -10.68
CA THR A 132 10.59 -2.05 -9.41
C THR A 132 12.09 -1.82 -9.57
N VAL A 133 12.65 -0.92 -8.76
CA VAL A 133 14.08 -0.56 -8.81
C VAL A 133 14.91 -1.20 -7.72
N VAL A 134 14.27 -1.56 -6.60
CA VAL A 134 14.91 -2.25 -5.47
C VAL A 134 13.93 -3.27 -4.92
N HIS A 135 14.44 -4.45 -4.60
CA HIS A 135 13.79 -5.44 -3.76
C HIS A 135 14.73 -5.83 -2.63
N ASP A 136 14.18 -5.95 -1.43
CA ASP A 136 14.86 -6.33 -0.20
C ASP A 136 14.07 -7.48 0.45
N TYR A 137 14.78 -8.53 0.87
CA TYR A 137 14.22 -9.71 1.52
C TYR A 137 14.91 -9.98 2.85
N ASP A 138 14.13 -10.09 3.92
CA ASP A 138 14.60 -10.44 5.25
C ASP A 138 14.02 -11.80 5.69
N ARG A 139 14.91 -12.76 5.99
CA ARG A 139 14.54 -14.10 6.50
C ARG A 139 14.30 -14.13 8.01
N ALA A 140 14.79 -13.12 8.74
CA ALA A 140 14.78 -13.08 10.20
C ALA A 140 13.50 -12.46 10.78
N TRP A 141 12.77 -11.69 9.97
CA TRP A 141 11.32 -11.52 10.10
C TRP A 141 10.60 -12.67 9.39
#